data_AF-A0A846NAM9-F1
#
_entry.id   AF-A0A846NAM9-F1
#
_cell.length_a   1.000
_cell.length_b   1.000
_cell.length_c   1.000
_cell.angle_alpha   90.00
_cell.angle_beta   90.00
_cell.angle_gamma   90.00
#
_symmetry.space_group_name_H-M   'P 1'
#
loop_
_entity.id
_entity.type
_entity.pdbx_description
1 polymer ?
#
loop_
_entity_poly.entity_id
_entity_poly.type
_entity_poly.pdbx_seq_one_letter_code
_entity_poly.pdbx_strand_id
1 'polypeptide(L)'
;MKALDGYLIFNGEITSFEREERGGFMWGEHHYKGADDYEGKKLKIWYKNEHQISWLDGKTYVTCPDLLCVVDSKTGQGLSNWGEDFAEGRKVSVISYKADDIWRSAEGLKIFNPEHFGFDIPYKPVEKIVKS
;
A
#
# COMPACT_ATOMS: atom_id res chain seq x y z
N MET A 1 15.56 2.19 -5.32
CA MET A 1 15.25 2.29 -3.88
C MET A 1 16.18 3.23 -3.12
N LYS A 2 17.51 3.13 -3.27
CA LYS A 2 18.48 3.97 -2.51
C LYS A 2 18.40 5.48 -2.75
N ALA A 3 17.88 5.94 -3.90
CA ALA A 3 17.84 7.37 -4.20
C ALA A 3 16.87 8.17 -3.30
N LEU A 4 15.90 7.49 -2.71
CA LEU A 4 14.86 8.10 -1.88
C LEU A 4 14.71 7.39 -0.54
N ASP A 5 15.65 6.56 -0.07
CA ASP A 5 15.47 5.77 1.17
C ASP A 5 14.11 5.02 1.26
N GLY A 6 13.62 4.55 0.10
CA GLY A 6 12.37 3.81 -0.02
C GLY A 6 12.53 2.35 0.41
N TYR A 7 11.44 1.77 0.93
CA TYR A 7 11.37 0.40 1.42
C TYR A 7 10.66 -0.50 0.42
N LEU A 8 11.27 -1.63 0.08
CA LEU A 8 10.56 -2.71 -0.63
C LEU A 8 9.81 -3.44 0.47
N ILE A 9 8.49 -3.37 0.45
CA ILE A 9 7.68 -3.93 1.53
C ILE A 9 7.03 -5.25 1.13
N PHE A 10 6.96 -5.54 -0.17
CA PHE A 10 6.44 -6.79 -0.72
C PHE A 10 6.90 -7.02 -2.16
N ASN A 11 7.11 -8.28 -2.55
CA ASN A 11 7.22 -8.71 -3.94
C ASN A 11 6.25 -9.86 -4.18
N GLY A 12 5.55 -9.86 -5.31
CA GLY A 12 4.55 -10.90 -5.56
C GLY A 12 3.75 -10.74 -6.84
N GLU A 13 2.56 -11.29 -6.83
CA GLU A 13 1.65 -11.36 -7.97
C GLU A 13 0.23 -11.03 -7.53
N ILE A 14 -0.49 -10.24 -8.34
CA ILE A 14 -1.91 -9.93 -8.12
C ILE A 14 -2.73 -11.22 -8.23
N THR A 15 -3.51 -11.53 -7.20
CA THR A 15 -4.40 -12.70 -7.20
C THR A 15 -5.86 -12.35 -7.45
N SER A 16 -6.28 -11.15 -7.03
CA SER A 16 -7.61 -10.62 -7.28
C SER A 16 -7.63 -9.13 -6.94
N PHE A 17 -8.60 -8.43 -7.49
CA PHE A 17 -8.87 -7.03 -7.16
C PHE A 17 -10.35 -6.73 -7.28
N GLU A 18 -10.82 -5.81 -6.44
CA GLU A 18 -12.19 -5.31 -6.43
C GLU A 18 -12.17 -3.81 -6.66
N ARG A 19 -13.17 -3.31 -7.39
CA ARG A 19 -13.26 -1.90 -7.74
C ARG A 19 -14.70 -1.44 -7.73
N GLU A 20 -14.97 -0.42 -6.93
CA GLU A 20 -16.27 0.25 -6.84
C GLU A 20 -16.10 1.76 -7.08
N GLU A 21 -16.81 2.31 -8.06
CA GLU A 21 -16.92 3.76 -8.20
C GLU A 21 -18.12 4.24 -7.37
N ARG A 22 -17.84 5.09 -6.37
CA ARG A 22 -18.86 5.61 -5.45
C ARG A 22 -18.61 7.07 -5.11
N GLY A 23 -19.55 7.92 -5.51
CA GLY A 23 -19.55 9.35 -5.18
C GLY A 23 -18.35 10.12 -5.76
N GLY A 24 -17.87 9.74 -6.95
CA GLY A 24 -16.69 10.34 -7.59
C GLY A 24 -15.36 9.84 -7.06
N PHE A 25 -15.37 8.77 -6.25
CA PHE A 25 -14.16 8.13 -5.73
C PHE A 25 -14.11 6.66 -6.17
N MET A 26 -12.89 6.17 -6.37
CA MET A 26 -12.60 4.76 -6.62
C MET A 26 -12.26 4.06 -5.31
N TRP A 27 -13.05 3.09 -4.92
CA TRP A 27 -12.83 2.27 -3.73
C TRP A 27 -12.46 0.86 -4.16
N GLY A 28 -11.75 0.14 -3.31
CA GLY A 28 -11.50 -1.27 -3.56
C GLY A 28 -10.41 -1.87 -2.69
N GLU A 29 -10.15 -3.13 -3.00
CA GLU A 29 -9.08 -3.91 -2.40
C GLU A 29 -8.29 -4.63 -3.48
N HIS A 30 -6.97 -4.72 -3.27
CA HIS A 30 -6.08 -5.55 -4.07
C HIS A 30 -5.52 -6.67 -3.19
N HIS A 31 -5.45 -7.86 -3.75
CA HIS A 31 -4.91 -9.05 -3.09
C HIS A 31 -3.72 -9.58 -3.87
N TYR A 32 -2.71 -10.01 -3.12
CA TYR A 32 -1.46 -10.49 -3.68
C TYR A 32 -0.99 -11.75 -2.97
N LYS A 33 -0.39 -12.66 -3.72
CA LYS A 33 0.46 -13.74 -3.19
C LYS A 33 1.91 -13.33 -3.32
N GLY A 34 2.71 -13.62 -2.30
CA GLY A 34 4.11 -13.24 -2.29
C GLY A 34 4.96 -14.18 -3.12
N ALA A 35 6.10 -13.65 -3.59
CA ALA A 35 7.13 -14.36 -4.34
C ALA A 35 8.50 -14.06 -3.73
N ASP A 36 9.50 -14.88 -4.08
CA ASP A 36 10.87 -14.75 -3.60
C ASP A 36 10.94 -14.73 -2.06
N ASP A 37 11.49 -13.67 -1.46
CA ASP A 37 11.58 -13.50 -0.01
C ASP A 37 10.21 -13.40 0.69
N TYR A 38 9.13 -13.24 -0.08
CA TYR A 38 7.75 -13.19 0.40
C TYR A 38 6.95 -14.45 0.06
N GLU A 39 7.58 -15.54 -0.40
CA GLU A 39 6.88 -16.79 -0.71
C GLU A 39 6.01 -17.27 0.47
N GLY A 40 4.77 -17.67 0.18
CA GLY A 40 3.78 -18.06 1.19
C GLY A 40 3.12 -16.91 1.96
N LYS A 41 3.55 -15.66 1.75
CA LYS A 41 2.92 -14.46 2.32
C LYS A 41 1.73 -13.99 1.50
N LYS A 42 0.79 -13.33 2.15
CA LYS A 42 -0.35 -12.66 1.49
C LYS A 42 -0.38 -11.19 1.86
N LEU A 43 -0.38 -10.33 0.85
CA LEU A 43 -0.60 -8.91 1.03
C LEU A 43 -2.03 -8.57 0.61
N LYS A 44 -2.66 -7.68 1.37
CA LYS A 44 -3.90 -7.00 1.01
C LYS A 44 -3.67 -5.51 1.07
N ILE A 45 -4.18 -4.75 0.11
CA ILE A 45 -4.18 -3.28 0.13
C ILE A 45 -5.60 -2.78 -0.09
N TRP A 46 -6.10 -1.96 0.82
CA TRP A 46 -7.33 -1.21 0.67
C TRP A 46 -7.03 0.21 0.18
N TYR A 47 -7.88 0.72 -0.70
CA TYR A 47 -7.69 2.04 -1.29
C TYR A 47 -9.00 2.83 -1.41
N LYS A 48 -8.83 4.17 -1.41
CA LYS A 48 -9.80 5.15 -1.86
C LYS A 48 -9.04 6.17 -2.70
N ASN A 49 -9.19 6.09 -4.02
CA ASN A 49 -8.34 6.68 -5.05
C ASN A 49 -6.88 6.21 -4.95
N GLU A 50 -6.19 6.53 -3.86
CA GLU A 50 -4.83 6.10 -3.54
C GLU A 50 -4.84 4.93 -2.54
N HIS A 51 -3.77 4.13 -2.55
CA HIS A 51 -3.57 3.05 -1.58
C HIS A 51 -3.35 3.62 -0.18
N GLN A 52 -4.20 3.24 0.78
CA GLN A 52 -4.19 3.84 2.12
C GLN A 52 -3.77 2.86 3.21
N ILE A 53 -4.20 1.59 3.15
CA ILE A 53 -4.01 0.65 4.25
C ILE A 53 -3.60 -0.70 3.68
N SER A 54 -2.60 -1.33 4.30
CA SER A 54 -2.19 -2.68 3.92
C SER A 54 -2.16 -3.64 5.10
N TRP A 55 -2.33 -4.92 4.78
CA TRP A 55 -2.20 -6.03 5.72
C TRP A 55 -1.31 -7.10 5.13
N LEU A 56 -0.35 -7.58 5.91
CA LEU A 56 0.50 -8.71 5.59
C LEU A 56 0.09 -9.88 6.49
N ASP A 57 -0.33 -10.99 5.87
CA ASP A 57 -0.89 -12.17 6.55
C ASP A 57 -2.02 -11.81 7.54
N GLY A 58 -2.86 -10.86 7.17
CA GLY A 58 -3.99 -10.39 7.98
C GLY A 58 -3.63 -9.43 9.13
N LYS A 59 -2.35 -9.13 9.33
CA LYS A 59 -1.90 -8.13 10.32
C LYS A 59 -1.66 -6.80 9.63
N THR A 60 -2.10 -5.69 10.24
CA THR A 60 -1.82 -4.34 9.74
C THR A 60 -0.33 -4.19 9.47
N TYR A 61 -0.01 -3.67 8.30
CA TYR A 61 1.36 -3.51 7.85
C TYR A 61 1.69 -2.03 7.67
N VAL A 62 1.78 -1.52 6.45
CA VAL A 62 2.00 -0.09 6.17
C VAL A 62 0.67 0.61 5.91
N THR A 63 0.53 1.83 6.40
CA THR A 63 -0.68 2.66 6.21
C THR A 63 -0.31 4.10 5.89
N CYS A 64 -1.29 4.87 5.44
CA CYS A 64 -1.20 6.32 5.41
C CYS A 64 -0.83 6.88 6.81
N PRO A 65 -0.13 8.03 6.87
CA PRO A 65 0.24 8.89 5.74
C PRO A 65 1.40 8.38 4.88
N ASP A 66 2.08 7.30 5.26
CA ASP A 66 3.21 6.78 4.47
C ASP A 66 2.74 6.25 3.11
N LEU A 67 3.57 6.45 2.09
CA LEU A 67 3.24 6.09 0.72
C LEU A 67 3.11 4.57 0.60
N LEU A 68 2.08 4.12 -0.11
CA LEU A 68 1.94 2.78 -0.65
C LEU A 68 1.86 2.88 -2.17
N CYS A 69 2.91 2.44 -2.87
CA CYS A 69 2.96 2.45 -4.32
C CYS A 69 3.16 1.02 -4.84
N VAL A 70 2.27 0.60 -5.72
CA VAL A 70 2.37 -0.68 -6.44
C VAL A 70 3.01 -0.39 -7.78
N VAL A 71 4.09 -1.09 -8.10
CA VAL A 71 4.79 -0.96 -9.38
C VAL A 71 4.87 -2.30 -10.09
N ASP A 72 4.88 -2.26 -11.42
CA ASP A 72 5.21 -3.43 -12.23
C ASP A 72 6.65 -3.88 -11.94
N SER A 73 6.85 -5.14 -11.55
CA SER A 73 8.18 -5.63 -11.15
C SER A 73 9.20 -5.64 -12.29
N LYS A 74 8.75 -5.67 -13.54
CA LYS A 74 9.64 -5.73 -14.71
C LYS A 74 10.03 -4.33 -15.18
N THR A 75 9.08 -3.39 -15.20
CA THR A 75 9.30 -2.05 -15.77
C THR A 75 9.54 -0.97 -14.72
N GLY A 76 9.12 -1.19 -13.47
CA GLY A 76 9.12 -0.18 -12.42
C GLY A 76 8.04 0.89 -12.57
N GLN A 77 7.12 0.74 -13.54
CA GLN A 77 6.01 1.67 -13.75
C GLN A 77 5.00 1.56 -12.59
N GLY A 78 4.61 2.71 -12.03
CA GLY A 78 3.55 2.79 -11.03
C GLY A 78 2.18 2.43 -11.63
N LEU A 79 1.44 1.59 -10.92
CA LEU A 79 0.10 1.16 -11.31
C LEU A 79 -0.96 2.10 -10.75
N SER A 80 -1.95 2.42 -11.58
CA SER A 80 -3.07 3.29 -11.24
C SER A 80 -4.35 2.50 -10.91
N ASN A 81 -5.09 2.95 -9.90
CA ASN A 81 -6.43 2.44 -9.60
C ASN A 81 -7.48 2.94 -10.60
N TRP A 82 -7.15 3.97 -11.39
CA TRP A 82 -7.97 4.55 -12.45
C TRP A 82 -7.52 3.98 -13.80
N GLY A 83 -7.87 2.72 -14.09
CA GLY A 83 -7.50 2.10 -15.36
C GLY A 83 -7.55 0.58 -15.33
N GLU A 84 -6.74 -0.01 -16.20
CA GLU A 84 -6.62 -1.46 -16.42
C GLU A 84 -5.26 -2.01 -15.94
N ASP A 85 -4.53 -1.23 -15.14
CA ASP A 85 -3.20 -1.62 -14.68
C ASP A 85 -3.21 -2.85 -13.77
N PHE A 86 -4.30 -3.08 -13.04
CA PHE A 86 -4.46 -4.23 -12.17
C PHE A 86 -5.11 -5.38 -12.94
N ALA A 87 -4.37 -6.48 -13.03
CA ALA A 87 -4.80 -7.72 -13.67
C ALA A 87 -4.24 -8.92 -12.90
N GLU A 88 -5.04 -9.96 -12.72
CA GLU A 88 -4.61 -11.20 -12.07
C GLU A 88 -3.40 -11.79 -12.81
N GLY A 89 -2.44 -12.33 -12.07
CA GLY A 89 -1.21 -12.90 -12.62
C GLY A 89 -0.11 -11.85 -12.90
N ARG A 90 -0.40 -10.55 -12.80
CA ARG A 90 0.64 -9.52 -12.99
C ARG A 90 1.61 -9.51 -11.81
N LYS A 91 2.91 -9.57 -12.12
CA LYS A 91 3.99 -9.48 -11.13
C LYS A 91 4.22 -8.03 -10.72
N VAL A 92 4.18 -7.80 -9.41
CA VAL A 92 4.25 -6.46 -8.83
C VAL A 92 5.17 -6.42 -7.63
N SER A 93 5.77 -5.26 -7.43
CA SER A 93 6.51 -4.93 -6.22
C SER A 93 5.77 -3.79 -5.53
N VAL A 94 5.63 -3.90 -4.21
CA VAL A 94 5.01 -2.83 -3.41
C VAL A 94 6.12 -2.11 -2.67
N ILE A 95 6.21 -0.82 -2.93
CA ILE A 95 7.19 0.07 -2.33
C ILE A 95 6.49 1.03 -1.39
N SER A 96 7.18 1.37 -0.31
CA SER A 96 6.73 2.40 0.62
C SER A 96 7.82 3.42 0.87
N TYR A 97 7.39 4.62 1.18
CA TYR A 97 8.27 5.71 1.52
C TYR A 97 7.66 6.53 2.65
N LYS A 98 8.53 7.09 3.49
CA LYS A 98 8.09 7.96 4.57
C LYS A 98 7.33 9.15 4.02
N ALA A 99 6.18 9.46 4.61
CA ALA A 99 5.52 10.73 4.38
C ALA A 99 6.40 11.89 4.83
N ASP A 100 6.11 13.08 4.30
CA ASP A 100 6.71 14.31 4.81
C ASP A 100 6.43 14.49 6.32
N ASP A 101 7.37 15.07 7.04
CA ASP A 101 7.31 15.22 8.49
C ASP A 101 6.07 16.03 8.92
N ILE A 102 5.53 16.92 8.07
CA ILE A 102 4.29 17.64 8.35
C ILE A 102 3.09 16.69 8.54
N TRP A 103 3.00 15.62 7.73
CA TRP A 103 1.91 14.63 7.81
C TRP A 103 2.07 13.68 8.98
N ARG A 104 3.32 13.47 9.43
CA ARG A 104 3.65 12.62 10.58
C ARG A 104 3.61 13.38 11.90
N SER A 105 3.44 14.70 11.87
CA SER A 105 3.26 15.53 13.05
C SER A 105 1.95 15.21 13.77
N ALA A 106 1.82 15.61 15.04
CA ALA A 106 0.58 15.41 15.79
C ALA A 106 -0.63 16.07 15.12
N GLU A 107 -0.46 17.23 14.47
CA GLU A 107 -1.55 17.91 13.75
C GLU A 107 -1.84 17.25 12.39
N GLY A 108 -0.80 16.83 11.66
CA GLY A 108 -0.96 16.09 10.40
C GLY A 108 -1.73 14.78 10.60
N LEU A 109 -1.40 14.04 11.66
CA LEU A 109 -2.07 12.79 11.99
C LEU A 109 -3.50 12.96 12.49
N LYS A 110 -3.93 14.16 12.94
CA LYS A 110 -5.36 14.43 13.18
C LYS A 110 -6.15 14.57 11.88
N ILE A 111 -5.47 14.88 10.77
CA ILE A 111 -6.09 15.12 9.47
C ILE A 111 -6.05 13.86 8.61
N PHE A 112 -4.87 13.22 8.50
CA PHE A 112 -4.63 12.12 7.58
C PHE A 112 -3.96 10.94 8.27
N ASN A 113 -4.77 9.94 8.56
CA ASN A 113 -4.40 8.68 9.19
C ASN A 113 -5.44 7.60 8.82
N PRO A 114 -5.31 6.34 9.29
CA PRO A 114 -6.31 5.30 9.03
C PRO A 114 -7.71 5.59 9.59
N GLU A 115 -7.81 6.24 10.75
CA GLU A 115 -9.10 6.62 11.37
C GLU A 115 -9.91 7.58 10.49
N HIS A 116 -9.25 8.44 9.70
CA HIS A 116 -9.90 9.28 8.69
C HIS A 116 -10.77 8.48 7.71
N PHE A 117 -10.38 7.22 7.45
CA PHE A 117 -11.09 6.30 6.57
C PHE A 117 -11.99 5.32 7.33
N GLY A 118 -12.17 5.51 8.64
CA GLY A 118 -13.02 4.68 9.49
C GLY A 118 -12.35 3.41 10.03
N PHE A 119 -11.02 3.30 9.96
CA PHE A 119 -10.29 2.17 10.50
C PHE A 119 -9.68 2.51 11.87
N ASP A 120 -10.04 1.76 12.91
CA ASP A 120 -9.43 1.83 14.24
C ASP A 120 -8.03 1.19 14.22
N ILE A 121 -7.09 1.88 13.56
CA ILE A 121 -5.71 1.45 13.36
C ILE A 121 -4.78 2.61 13.72
N PRO A 122 -3.90 2.45 14.72
CA PRO A 122 -2.92 3.48 15.04
C PRO A 122 -1.86 3.56 13.94
N TYR A 123 -1.48 4.79 13.56
CA TYR A 123 -0.36 5.00 12.65
C TYR A 123 0.96 4.50 13.26
N LYS A 124 1.72 3.73 12.48
CA LYS A 124 3.09 3.33 12.78
C LYS A 124 4.00 3.67 11.59
N PRO A 125 5.11 4.39 11.78
CA PRO A 125 6.01 4.73 10.68
C PRO A 125 6.59 3.50 9.99
N VAL A 126 6.68 3.52 8.66
CA VAL A 126 7.19 2.41 7.83
C VAL A 126 8.57 1.93 8.29
N GLU A 127 9.47 2.84 8.66
CA GLU A 127 10.82 2.49 9.13
C GLU A 127 10.82 1.72 10.46
N LYS A 128 9.74 1.78 11.24
CA LYS A 128 9.55 1.00 12.47
C LYS A 128 8.85 -0.34 12.22
N ILE A 129 8.28 -0.53 11.03
CA ILE A 129 7.63 -1.76 10.59
C ILE A 129 8.63 -2.65 9.87
N VAL A 130 9.43 -2.09 8.96
CA VAL A 130 10.36 -2.88 8.12
C VAL A 130 11.64 -3.27 8.88
N LYS A 131 11.99 -2.56 9.95
CA LYS A 131 13.15 -2.87 10.80
C LYS A 131 12.86 -3.83 11.97
N SER A 132 11.62 -4.28 12.13
CA SER A 132 11.21 -5.23 13.18
C SER A 132 11.17 -6.66 12.65
#